data_AF-E2BGH8-F1
#
_entry.id   AF-E2BGH8-F1
#
_cell.length_a   1.000
_cell.length_b   1.000
_cell.length_c   1.000
_cell.angle_alpha   90.00
_cell.angle_beta   90.00
_cell.angle_gamma   90.00
#
_symmetry.space_group_name_H-M   'P 1'
#
loop_
_entity.id
_entity.type
_entity.pdbx_description
1 polymer ?
#
loop_
_entity_poly.entity_id
_entity_poly.type
_entity_poly.pdbx_seq_one_letter_code
_entity_poly.pdbx_strand_id
1 'polypeptide(L)'
;ERIIQANFSTINDYPFMVSIRYEGFHRCSGAIIHERYIITVAHCIKAFQGKLFDNITVVSGTTYLDKGGIIHNVDAIYYHKEFNNFNSGFNIGLIRV
;
A
#
# COMPACT_ATOMS: atom_id res chain seq x y z
N GLU A 1 9.77 -8.53 -1.58
CA GLU A 1 9.42 -9.94 -1.87
C GLU A 1 9.58 -10.20 -3.36
N ARG A 2 9.59 -11.47 -3.80
CA ARG A 2 9.71 -11.84 -5.21
C ARG A 2 8.47 -12.62 -5.63
N ILE A 3 7.85 -12.21 -6.74
CA ILE A 3 6.80 -13.01 -7.38
C ILE A 3 7.49 -14.22 -8.04
N ILE A 4 7.08 -15.42 -7.64
CA ILE A 4 7.66 -16.68 -8.13
C ILE A 4 7.28 -16.86 -9.60
N GLN A 5 8.26 -17.18 -10.45
CA GLN A 5 8.12 -17.35 -11.91
C GLN A 5 7.73 -16.09 -12.71
N ALA A 6 7.75 -14.90 -12.11
CA ALA A 6 7.59 -13.65 -12.84
C ALA A 6 8.93 -13.15 -13.42
N ASN A 7 8.82 -12.40 -14.52
CA ASN A 7 9.92 -11.60 -15.05
C ASN A 7 10.07 -10.30 -14.24
N PHE A 8 11.27 -9.75 -14.24
CA PHE A 8 11.50 -8.41 -13.68
C PHE A 8 10.70 -7.37 -14.46
N SER A 9 10.15 -6.41 -13.74
CA SER A 9 9.46 -5.25 -14.29
C SER A 9 10.00 -3.97 -13.65
N THR A 10 9.59 -2.84 -14.20
CA THR A 10 9.98 -1.52 -13.71
C THR A 10 8.75 -0.68 -13.37
N ILE A 11 8.96 0.38 -12.59
CA ILE A 11 7.89 1.34 -12.31
C ILE A 11 7.39 2.07 -13.58
N ASN A 12 8.19 2.08 -14.65
CA ASN A 12 7.76 2.65 -15.94
C ASN A 12 6.71 1.77 -16.63
N ASP A 13 6.75 0.45 -16.40
CA ASP A 13 5.77 -0.50 -16.95
C ASP A 13 4.44 -0.44 -16.19
N TYR A 14 4.51 -0.23 -14.86
CA TYR A 14 3.36 -0.23 -13.96
C TYR A 14 3.37 1.00 -13.03
N PRO A 15 3.15 2.23 -13.57
CA PRO A 15 3.35 3.47 -12.82
C PRO A 15 2.37 3.67 -11.65
N PHE A 16 1.27 2.93 -11.64
CA PHE A 16 0.30 2.93 -10.54
C PHE A 16 0.78 2.16 -9.31
N MET A 17 1.81 1.31 -9.42
CA MET A 17 2.27 0.47 -8.31
C MET A 17 2.91 1.31 -7.20
N VAL A 18 2.53 1.02 -5.95
CA VAL A 18 3.12 1.65 -4.77
C VAL A 18 3.48 0.64 -3.70
N SER A 19 4.44 1.03 -2.86
CA SER A 19 4.91 0.30 -1.70
C SER A 19 4.32 0.94 -0.43
N ILE A 20 3.45 0.22 0.27
CA ILE A 20 2.92 0.62 1.57
C ILE A 20 3.92 0.14 2.63
N ARG A 21 4.43 1.07 3.43
CA ARG A 21 5.49 0.82 4.41
C ARG A 21 5.01 1.07 5.83
N TYR A 22 5.53 0.27 6.75
CA TYR A 22 5.38 0.46 8.18
C TYR A 22 6.77 0.50 8.81
N GLU A 23 7.08 1.57 9.55
CA GLU A 23 8.40 1.84 10.13
C GLU A 23 9.52 1.78 9.07
N GLY A 24 9.24 2.29 7.87
CA GLY A 24 10.20 2.33 6.74
C GLY A 24 10.32 1.03 5.95
N PHE A 25 9.75 -0.08 6.43
CA PHE A 25 9.81 -1.38 5.76
C PHE A 25 8.58 -1.65 4.90
N HIS A 26 8.79 -2.21 3.70
CA HIS A 26 7.69 -2.67 2.84
C HIS A 26 6.83 -3.71 3.56
N ARG A 27 5.52 -3.50 3.55
CA ARG A 27 4.53 -4.44 4.11
C ARG A 27 3.60 -4.96 3.04
N CYS A 28 3.07 -4.08 2.21
CA CYS A 28 2.09 -4.43 1.21
C CYS A 28 2.25 -3.57 -0.04
N SER A 29 1.66 -4.05 -1.12
CA SER A 29 1.52 -3.28 -2.35
C SER A 29 0.15 -2.58 -2.40
N GLY A 30 0.07 -1.53 -3.20
CA GLY A 30 -1.18 -0.87 -3.56
C GLY A 30 -1.12 -0.35 -4.99
N ALA A 31 -2.23 0.22 -5.45
CA ALA A 31 -2.31 0.88 -6.75
C ALA A 31 -2.90 2.30 -6.63
N ILE A 32 -2.31 3.25 -7.34
CA ILE A 32 -2.85 4.60 -7.48
C ILE A 32 -4.14 4.52 -8.31
N ILE A 33 -5.25 4.97 -7.72
CA ILE A 33 -6.55 5.07 -8.40
C ILE A 33 -7.02 6.51 -8.56
N HIS A 34 -6.39 7.44 -7.84
CA HIS A 34 -6.61 8.89 -7.91
C HIS A 34 -5.36 9.60 -7.38
N GLU A 35 -5.23 10.90 -7.63
CA GLU A 35 -4.12 11.77 -7.17
C GLU A 35 -3.78 11.62 -5.68
N ARG A 36 -4.77 11.29 -4.84
CA ARG A 36 -4.63 11.17 -3.39
C ARG A 36 -5.10 9.83 -2.82
N TYR A 37 -5.50 8.88 -3.68
CA TYR A 37 -6.08 7.62 -3.23
C TYR A 37 -5.34 6.42 -3.80
N ILE A 38 -4.95 5.54 -2.87
CA ILE A 38 -4.33 4.25 -3.14
C ILE A 38 -5.32 3.16 -2.77
N ILE A 39 -5.59 2.25 -3.69
CA ILE A 39 -6.32 1.03 -3.40
C ILE A 39 -5.37 -0.07 -2.92
N THR A 40 -5.81 -0.82 -1.93
CA THR A 40 -5.10 -1.98 -1.38
C THR A 40 -6.11 -2.93 -0.74
N VAL A 41 -5.62 -3.86 0.05
CA VAL A 41 -6.38 -4.90 0.74
C VAL A 41 -6.54 -4.54 2.22
N ALA A 42 -7.71 -4.82 2.77
CA ALA A 42 -8.05 -4.44 4.14
C ALA A 42 -7.11 -5.07 5.19
N HIS A 43 -6.70 -6.33 4.99
CA HIS A 43 -5.82 -7.02 5.93
C HIS A 43 -4.46 -6.34 6.11
N CYS A 44 -3.98 -5.61 5.10
CA CYS A 44 -2.71 -4.88 5.17
C CYS A 44 -2.81 -3.65 6.08
N ILE A 45 -3.98 -3.02 6.13
CA ILE A 45 -4.13 -1.66 6.69
C ILE A 45 -5.01 -1.63 7.94
N LYS A 46 -5.77 -2.69 8.22
CA LYS A 46 -6.63 -2.77 9.41
C LYS A 46 -5.85 -2.62 10.72
N ALA A 47 -4.66 -3.20 10.81
CA ALA A 47 -3.80 -3.12 11.98
C ALA A 47 -3.25 -1.70 12.25
N PHE A 48 -3.50 -0.77 11.35
CA PHE A 48 -3.07 0.63 11.43
C PHE A 48 -4.18 1.58 11.88
N GLN A 49 -5.43 1.13 11.95
CA GLN A 49 -6.53 1.98 12.38
C GLN A 49 -6.32 2.43 13.84
N GLY A 50 -6.48 3.74 14.08
CA GLY A 50 -6.33 4.33 15.41
C GLY A 50 -4.88 4.43 15.91
N LYS A 51 -3.88 4.07 15.08
CA LYS A 51 -2.47 4.35 15.35
C LYS A 51 -2.08 5.71 14.79
N LEU A 52 -1.02 6.28 15.33
CA LEU A 52 -0.35 7.43 14.71
C LEU A 52 0.11 7.03 13.30
N PHE A 53 -0.34 7.77 12.29
CA PHE A 53 -0.01 7.51 10.89
C PHE A 53 1.45 7.84 10.55
N ASP A 54 2.19 8.48 11.47
CA ASP A 54 3.60 8.87 11.31
C ASP A 54 4.51 7.70 10.93
N ASN A 55 4.17 6.48 11.35
CA ASN A 55 4.93 5.28 11.02
C ASN A 55 4.53 4.62 9.70
N ILE A 56 3.55 5.18 8.97
CA ILE A 56 3.02 4.60 7.74
C ILE A 56 3.26 5.57 6.59
N THR A 57 3.90 5.04 5.56
CA THR A 57 4.17 5.82 4.35
C THR A 57 3.78 5.03 3.12
N VAL A 58 3.41 5.74 2.06
CA VAL A 58 3.26 5.19 0.73
C VAL A 58 4.43 5.67 -0.10
N VAL A 59 5.11 4.77 -0.81
CA VAL A 59 6.20 5.12 -1.72
C VAL A 59 5.81 4.79 -3.15
N SER A 60 5.83 5.81 -4.01
CA SER A 60 5.54 5.70 -5.45
C SER A 60 6.78 6.03 -6.30
N GLY A 61 6.72 5.72 -7.60
CA GLY A 61 7.73 6.22 -8.55
C GLY A 61 9.11 5.56 -8.46
N THR A 62 9.21 4.34 -7.92
CA THR A 62 10.47 3.57 -7.89
C THR A 62 10.23 2.08 -8.13
N THR A 63 11.18 1.46 -8.84
CA THR A 63 11.27 0.00 -9.02
C THR A 63 11.80 -0.70 -7.77
N TYR A 64 12.46 0.03 -6.86
CA TYR A 64 13.25 -0.54 -5.77
C TYR A 64 12.66 -0.20 -4.39
N LEU A 65 12.79 -1.12 -3.44
CA LEU A 65 12.28 -0.93 -2.08
C LEU A 65 13.17 -0.02 -1.22
N ASP A 66 14.44 0.14 -1.58
CA ASP A 66 15.47 0.77 -0.76
C ASP A 66 16.06 2.05 -1.37
N LYS A 67 15.67 2.42 -2.60
CA LYS A 67 16.19 3.61 -3.29
C LYS A 67 15.16 4.31 -4.16
N GLY A 68 15.28 5.64 -4.24
CA GLY A 68 14.43 6.51 -5.04
C GLY A 68 12.97 6.55 -4.60
N GLY A 69 12.12 7.07 -5.48
CA GLY A 69 10.69 7.22 -5.25
C GLY A 69 10.32 8.48 -4.46
N ILE A 70 9.02 8.66 -4.28
CA ILE A 70 8.43 9.78 -3.53
C ILE A 70 7.72 9.17 -2.34
N ILE A 71 8.05 9.67 -1.15
CA ILE A 71 7.42 9.27 0.11
C ILE A 71 6.21 10.17 0.33
N HIS A 72 5.06 9.55 0.55
CA HIS A 72 3.80 10.22 0.89
C HIS A 72 3.38 9.82 2.30
N ASN A 73 3.03 10.81 3.11
CA ASN A 73 2.47 10.60 4.43
C ASN A 73 1.01 10.16 4.30
N VAL A 74 0.51 9.42 5.30
CA VAL A 74 -0.87 8.92 5.29
C VAL A 74 -1.78 9.87 6.08
N ASP A 75 -2.83 10.35 5.43
CA ASP A 75 -3.87 11.19 6.02
C ASP A 75 -5.02 10.38 6.62
N ALA A 76 -5.41 9.29 5.95
CA ALA A 76 -6.53 8.46 6.37
C ALA A 76 -6.47 7.05 5.79
N ILE A 77 -7.08 6.11 6.50
CA ILE A 77 -7.21 4.71 6.10
C ILE A 77 -8.69 4.34 6.18
N TYR A 78 -9.19 3.75 5.09
CA TYR A 78 -10.55 3.24 4.97
C TYR A 78 -10.48 1.78 4.57
N TYR A 79 -11.29 0.92 5.17
CA TYR A 79 -11.47 -0.45 4.68
C TYR A 79 -12.95 -0.81 4.74
N HIS A 80 -13.34 -1.82 3.98
CA HIS A 80 -14.74 -2.19 3.90
C HIS A 80 -15.28 -2.60 5.28
N LYS A 81 -16.41 -2.02 5.70
CA LYS A 81 -16.99 -2.21 7.04
C LYS A 81 -17.28 -3.68 7.41
N GLU A 82 -17.50 -4.52 6.40
CA GLU A 82 -17.81 -5.95 6.58
C GLU A 82 -16.54 -6.83 6.61
N PHE A 83 -15.36 -6.26 6.41
CA PHE A 83 -14.10 -7.00 6.49
C PHE A 83 -13.81 -7.46 7.91
N ASN A 84 -13.66 -8.78 8.09
CA ASN A 84 -13.14 -9.37 9.32
C ASN A 84 -11.96 -10.30 9.00
N ASN A 85 -11.14 -10.61 10.01
CA ASN A 85 -9.91 -11.40 9.79
C ASN A 85 -10.18 -12.91 9.67
N PHE A 86 -11.43 -13.33 9.87
CA PHE A 86 -11.84 -14.74 9.91
C PHE A 86 -12.50 -15.19 8.59
N ASN A 87 -12.89 -14.24 7.74
CA ASN A 87 -13.39 -14.50 6.40
C ASN A 87 -12.59 -13.68 5.37
N SER A 88 -12.41 -14.24 4.17
CA SER A 88 -11.72 -13.54 3.08
C SER A 88 -12.61 -12.50 2.37
N GLY A 89 -13.83 -12.30 2.85
CA GLY A 89 -14.81 -11.41 2.24
C GLY A 89 -14.42 -9.94 2.44
N PHE A 90 -14.70 -9.10 1.44
CA PHE A 90 -14.53 -7.65 1.53
C PHE A 90 -13.10 -7.18 1.88
N ASN A 91 -12.08 -7.95 1.50
CA ASN A 91 -10.67 -7.64 1.75
C ASN A 91 -10.15 -6.50 0.85
N ILE A 92 -10.73 -5.31 0.99
CA ILE A 92 -10.45 -4.13 0.19
C ILE A 92 -10.38 -2.88 1.08
N GLY A 93 -9.46 -1.98 0.74
CA GLY A 93 -9.30 -0.72 1.45
C GLY A 93 -8.66 0.37 0.61
N LEU A 94 -8.74 1.59 1.13
CA LEU A 94 -8.20 2.81 0.56
C LEU A 94 -7.28 3.49 1.56
N ILE A 95 -6.15 3.98 1.08
CA ILE A 95 -5.29 4.91 1.82
C ILE A 95 -5.43 6.26 1.13
N ARG A 96 -5.68 7.31 1.92
CA ARG A 96 -5.56 8.69 1.47
C ARG A 96 -4.21 9.23 1.91
N VAL A 97 -3.49 9.80 0.96
CA VAL A 97 -2.21 10.50 1.17
C VAL A 97 -2.36 12.02 1.00
#